data_AF-A0A5U6KZW6-F1
#
_entry.id   AF-A0A5U6KZW6-F1
#
_cell.length_a   1.000
_cell.length_b   1.000
_cell.length_c   1.000
_cell.angle_alpha   90.00
_cell.angle_beta   90.00
_cell.angle_gamma   90.00
#
_symmetry.space_group_name_H-M   'P 1'
#
loop_
_entity.id
_entity.type
_entity.pdbx_description
1 polymer ?
#
loop_
_entity_poly.entity_id
_entity_poly.type
_entity_poly.pdbx_seq_one_letter_code
_entity_poly.pdbx_strand_id
1 'polypeptide(L)'
;MTMEILTAILVFITGIYAYLTYQMSKISERSVQIMNEQTEAMSRPYIVIQPIVRPHSPCLYLKIYNSGKTPALNVRLELDKDFYQFDEPNRNLKNTSAFTST
;
A
#
# COMPACT_ATOMS: atom_id res chain seq x y z
N MET A 1 50.78 -8.85 -35.32
CA MET A 1 51.22 -8.34 -34.01
C MET A 1 50.49 -7.08 -33.54
N THR A 2 50.57 -5.91 -34.18
CA THR A 2 49.93 -4.67 -33.67
C THR A 2 48.40 -4.75 -33.56
N MET A 3 47.73 -5.30 -34.59
CA MET A 3 46.27 -5.50 -34.57
C MET A 3 45.81 -6.53 -33.54
N GLU A 4 46.58 -7.61 -33.35
CA GLU A 4 46.26 -8.66 -32.36
C GLU A 4 46.39 -8.11 -30.94
N ILE A 5 47.43 -7.32 -30.67
CA ILE A 5 47.63 -6.67 -29.37
C ILE A 5 46.48 -5.69 -29.07
N LEU A 6 46.08 -4.88 -30.06
CA LEU A 6 44.97 -3.94 -29.89
C LEU A 6 43.64 -4.67 -29.63
N THR A 7 43.40 -5.78 -30.33
CA THR A 7 42.19 -6.59 -30.16
C THR A 7 42.16 -7.28 -28.80
N ALA A 8 43.31 -7.80 -28.34
CA ALA A 8 43.44 -8.41 -27.01
C ALA A 8 43.15 -7.39 -25.89
N ILE A 9 43.66 -6.16 -26.03
CA ILE A 9 43.38 -5.06 -25.09
C ILE A 9 41.89 -4.73 -25.09
N LEU A 10 41.26 -4.63 -26.26
CA LEU A 10 39.83 -4.34 -26.38
C LEU A 10 38.99 -5.40 -25.66
N VAL A 11 39.23 -6.70 -25.93
CA VAL A 11 38.49 -7.80 -25.29
C VAL A 11 38.65 -7.78 -23.78
N PHE A 12 39.86 -7.48 -23.28
CA PHE A 12 40.10 -7.34 -21.85
C PHE A 12 39.27 -6.21 -21.23
N ILE A 13 39.26 -5.04 -21.87
CA ILE A 13 38.44 -3.89 -21.44
C ILE A 13 36.95 -4.24 -21.48
N THR A 14 36.48 -4.90 -22.55
CA THR A 14 35.08 -5.34 -22.66
C THR A 14 34.71 -6.32 -21.55
N GLY A 15 35.61 -7.22 -21.17
CA GLY A 15 35.43 -8.13 -20.03
C GLY A 15 35.26 -7.37 -18.70
N ILE A 16 36.05 -6.31 -18.49
CA ILE A 16 35.90 -5.44 -17.31
C ILE A 16 34.54 -4.75 -17.32
N TYR A 17 34.12 -4.18 -18.45
CA TYR A 17 32.80 -3.56 -18.56
C TYR A 17 31.68 -4.55 -18.26
N ALA A 18 31.73 -5.75 -18.85
CA ALA A 18 30.74 -6.79 -18.59
C ALA A 18 30.66 -7.16 -17.10
N TYR A 19 31.80 -7.26 -16.43
CA TYR A 19 31.87 -7.52 -14.99
C TYR A 19 31.25 -6.38 -14.16
N LEU A 20 31.59 -5.12 -14.46
CA LEU A 20 31.04 -3.96 -13.78
C LEU A 20 29.52 -3.84 -13.99
N THR A 21 29.04 -4.07 -15.21
CA THR A 21 27.62 -4.08 -15.54
C THR A 21 26.88 -5.19 -14.80
N TYR A 22 27.45 -6.39 -14.72
CA TYR A 22 26.89 -7.50 -13.95
C TYR A 22 26.76 -7.13 -12.46
N GLN A 23 27.80 -6.52 -11.88
CA GLN A 23 27.77 -6.05 -10.50
C GLN A 23 26.71 -4.96 -10.27
N MET A 24 26.59 -4.00 -11.19
CA MET A 24 25.56 -2.95 -11.10
C MET A 24 24.14 -3.55 -11.15
N SER A 25 23.89 -4.52 -12.03
CA SER A 25 22.59 -5.20 -12.12
C SER A 25 22.22 -5.89 -10.81
N LYS A 26 23.17 -6.58 -10.17
CA LYS A 26 22.95 -7.26 -8.89
C LYS A 26 22.66 -6.29 -7.75
N ILE A 27 23.26 -5.09 -7.78
CA ILE A 27 22.99 -4.04 -6.78
C ILE A 27 21.63 -3.39 -7.04
N SER A 28 21.25 -3.16 -8.30
CA SER A 28 19.97 -2.51 -8.62
C SER A 28 18.79 -3.35 -8.18
N GLU A 29 18.86 -4.67 -8.29
CA GLU A 29 17.80 -5.58 -7.79
C GLU A 29 17.51 -5.35 -6.31
N ARG A 30 18.56 -5.24 -5.48
CA ARG A 30 18.42 -4.98 -4.05
C ARG A 30 17.87 -3.58 -3.77
N SER A 31 18.35 -2.57 -4.49
CA SER A 31 17.85 -1.21 -4.36
C SER A 31 16.37 -1.09 -4.73
N VAL A 32 15.94 -1.77 -5.79
CA VAL A 32 14.54 -1.83 -6.21
C VAL A 32 13.68 -2.52 -5.14
N GLN A 33 14.17 -3.61 -4.55
CA GLN A 33 13.44 -4.28 -3.46
C GLN A 33 13.22 -3.36 -2.26
N ILE A 34 14.27 -2.69 -1.78
CA ILE A 34 14.17 -1.75 -0.65
C ILE A 34 13.21 -0.59 -1.01
N MET A 35 13.29 -0.07 -2.24
CA MET A 35 12.42 0.99 -2.71
C MET A 35 10.95 0.54 -2.79
N ASN A 36 10.70 -0.70 -3.19
CA ASN A 36 9.35 -1.29 -3.21
C ASN A 36 8.80 -1.42 -1.79
N GLU A 37 9.59 -1.92 -0.84
CA GLU A 37 9.18 -2.03 0.57
C GLU A 37 8.86 -0.66 1.17
N GLN A 38 9.68 0.35 0.88
CA GLN A 38 9.40 1.74 1.27
C GLN A 38 8.14 2.28 0.60
N THR A 39 7.97 2.03 -0.69
CA THR A 39 6.78 2.45 -1.45
C THR A 39 5.53 1.80 -0.88
N GLU A 40 5.56 0.51 -0.59
CA GLU A 40 4.44 -0.21 0.01
C GLU A 40 4.11 0.34 1.39
N ALA A 41 5.10 0.53 2.26
CA ALA A 41 4.90 1.08 3.60
C ALA A 41 4.30 2.50 3.56
N MET A 42 4.74 3.33 2.60
CA MET A 42 4.22 4.69 2.41
C MET A 42 2.85 4.73 1.76
N SER A 43 2.56 3.82 0.83
CA SER A 43 1.34 3.81 0.04
C SER A 43 0.23 2.94 0.63
N ARG A 44 0.50 2.19 1.69
CA ARG A 44 -0.50 1.37 2.37
C ARG A 44 -1.63 2.25 2.91
N PRO A 45 -2.89 2.00 2.52
CA PRO A 45 -4.04 2.66 3.11
C PRO A 45 -4.27 2.12 4.53
N TYR A 46 -4.68 2.99 5.46
CA TYR A 46 -4.97 2.61 6.84
C TYR A 46 -6.37 3.09 7.19
N ILE A 47 -7.31 2.15 7.31
CA ILE A 47 -8.69 2.46 7.72
C ILE A 47 -8.80 2.32 9.24
N VAL A 48 -9.22 3.41 9.89
CA VAL A 48 -9.50 3.45 11.32
C VAL A 48 -11.00 3.42 11.53
N ILE A 49 -11.45 2.47 12.35
CA ILE A 49 -12.84 2.29 12.75
C ILE A 49 -12.87 2.37 14.27
N GLN A 50 -13.55 3.38 14.81
CA GLN A 50 -13.67 3.54 16.25
C GLN A 50 -15.03 4.11 16.67
N PRO A 51 -15.61 3.64 17.78
CA PRO A 51 -16.74 4.28 18.39
C PRO A 51 -16.29 5.59 19.05
N ILE A 52 -17.07 6.66 18.89
CA ILE A 52 -16.86 7.92 19.59
C ILE A 52 -18.12 8.25 20.39
N VAL A 53 -17.91 8.64 21.64
CA VAL A 53 -18.97 9.17 22.50
C VAL A 53 -18.82 10.69 22.51
N ARG A 54 -19.87 11.40 22.13
CA ARG A 54 -19.86 12.87 22.22
C ARG A 54 -20.12 13.27 23.68
N PRO A 55 -19.29 14.13 24.31
CA PRO A 55 -19.57 14.64 25.65
C PRO A 55 -20.97 15.25 25.73
N HIS A 56 -21.66 14.98 26.83
CA HIS A 56 -23.03 15.46 27.09
C HIS A 56 -24.08 15.02 26.06
N SER A 57 -23.86 13.93 25.33
CA SER A 57 -24.84 13.31 24.43
C SER A 57 -24.96 11.81 24.72
N PRO A 58 -26.17 11.24 24.77
CA PRO A 58 -26.37 9.80 24.89
C PRO A 58 -26.08 9.04 23.58
N CYS A 59 -25.75 9.75 22.49
CA CYS A 59 -25.52 9.14 21.19
C CYS A 59 -24.09 8.60 21.06
N LEU A 60 -23.98 7.33 20.66
CA LEU A 60 -22.76 6.70 20.16
C LEU A 60 -22.66 6.92 18.65
N TYR A 61 -21.48 7.30 18.17
CA TYR A 61 -21.21 7.44 16.74
C TYR A 61 -20.11 6.47 16.33
N LEU A 62 -20.17 5.97 15.11
CA LEU A 62 -19.08 5.22 14.50
C LEU A 62 -18.29 6.16 13.60
N LYS A 63 -17.01 6.35 13.89
CA LYS A 63 -16.10 7.14 13.05
C LYS A 63 -15.27 6.19 12.21
N ILE A 64 -15.43 6.28 10.89
CA ILE A 64 -14.66 5.54 9.90
C ILE A 64 -13.92 6.55 9.03
N TYR A 65 -12.60 6.43 8.96
CA TYR A 65 -11.78 7.31 8.11
C TYR A 65 -10.47 6.64 7.72
N ASN A 66 -9.89 7.09 6.61
CA ASN A 66 -8.56 6.69 6.21
C ASN A 66 -7.52 7.60 6.90
N SER A 67 -6.67 7.03 7.75
CA SER A 67 -5.52 7.72 8.36
C SER A 67 -4.25 7.59 7.52
N GLY A 68 -4.26 6.76 6.47
CA GLY A 68 -3.15 6.60 5.54
C GLY A 68 -2.98 7.79 4.60
N LYS A 69 -1.81 7.87 3.94
CA LYS A 69 -1.50 8.93 2.97
C LYS A 69 -2.09 8.68 1.57
N THR A 70 -2.51 7.45 1.31
CA THR A 70 -3.03 7.00 0.02
C THR A 70 -4.50 6.63 0.17
N PRO A 71 -5.37 6.95 -0.82
CA PRO A 71 -6.77 6.58 -0.78
C PRO A 71 -6.96 5.06 -0.69
N ALA A 72 -7.88 4.64 0.18
CA ALA A 72 -8.32 3.26 0.25
C ALA A 72 -9.38 3.03 -0.84
N LEU A 73 -9.02 2.28 -1.87
CA LEU A 73 -9.90 1.92 -2.98
C LEU A 73 -10.54 0.56 -2.74
N ASN A 74 -11.74 0.33 -3.29
CA ASN A 74 -12.47 -0.94 -3.19
C ASN A 74 -12.71 -1.39 -1.73
N VAL A 75 -13.01 -0.44 -0.85
CA VAL A 75 -13.32 -0.73 0.56
C VAL A 75 -14.77 -1.19 0.67
N ARG A 76 -14.97 -2.40 1.20
CA ARG A 76 -16.30 -2.91 1.57
C ARG A 76 -16.42 -2.92 3.08
N LEU A 77 -17.50 -2.33 3.60
CA LEU A 77 -17.82 -2.30 5.02
C LEU A 77 -19.08 -3.12 5.25
N GLU A 78 -19.07 -3.97 6.27
CA GLU A 78 -20.23 -4.81 6.63
C GLU A 78 -20.40 -4.80 8.15
N LEU A 79 -21.65 -4.88 8.62
CA LEU A 79 -21.98 -5.08 10.03
C LEU A 79 -22.42 -6.54 10.24
N ASP A 80 -21.78 -7.22 11.19
CA ASP A 80 -22.08 -8.60 11.54
C ASP A 80 -23.50 -8.73 12.12
N LYS A 81 -23.87 -7.82 13.01
CA LYS A 81 -25.14 -7.77 13.72
C LYS A 81 -26.04 -6.64 13.25
N ASP A 82 -27.33 -6.86 13.41
CA ASP A 82 -28.32 -5.79 13.24
C ASP A 82 -28.19 -4.77 14.37
N PHE A 83 -28.22 -3.50 14.00
CA PHE A 83 -28.17 -2.40 14.95
C PHE A 83 -29.31 -1.43 14.67
N TYR A 84 -30.37 -1.56 15.46
CA TYR A 84 -31.58 -0.75 15.36
C TYR A 84 -31.39 0.56 16.12
N GLN A 85 -31.43 1.68 15.40
CA GLN A 85 -31.30 2.99 16.00
C GLN A 85 -32.53 3.29 16.85
N PHE A 86 -32.31 3.56 18.15
CA PHE A 86 -33.39 3.87 19.12
C PHE A 86 -34.49 2.80 19.19
N ASP A 87 -34.15 1.54 18.96
CA ASP A 87 -35.10 0.41 18.92
C ASP A 87 -36.17 0.52 17.80
N GLU A 88 -35.93 1.36 16.79
CA GLU A 88 -36.83 1.48 15.63
C GLU A 88 -36.52 0.36 14.62
N PRO A 89 -37.46 -0.57 14.33
CA PRO A 89 -37.22 -1.72 13.46
C PRO A 89 -36.93 -1.34 12.01
N ASN A 90 -37.38 -0.16 11.56
CA ASN A 90 -37.15 0.34 10.21
C ASN A 90 -35.81 1.09 10.08
N ARG A 91 -35.05 1.26 11.18
CA ARG A 91 -33.78 1.97 11.20
C ARG A 91 -32.62 1.07 11.60
N ASN A 92 -32.42 0.02 10.81
CA ASN A 92 -31.22 -0.82 10.93
C ASN A 92 -30.02 -0.14 10.24
N LEU A 93 -28.97 0.18 10.99
CA LEU A 93 -27.73 0.76 10.45
C LEU A 93 -27.07 -0.12 9.40
N LYS A 94 -27.24 -1.45 9.49
CA LYS A 94 -26.71 -2.41 8.51
C LYS A 94 -27.21 -2.16 7.09
N ASN A 95 -28.39 -1.58 6.95
CA ASN A 95 -29.01 -1.30 5.65
C ASN A 95 -28.64 0.08 5.09
N THR A 96 -27.77 0.84 5.77
CA THR A 96 -27.36 2.16 5.28
C THR A 96 -26.36 2.03 4.13
N SER A 97 -26.27 3.07 3.29
CA SER A 97 -25.39 3.08 2.11
C SER A 97 -23.93 2.80 2.45
N ALA A 98 -23.47 3.20 3.64
CA ALA A 98 -22.10 2.97 4.10
C ALA A 98 -21.73 1.47 4.21
N PHE A 99 -22.70 0.57 4.44
CA PHE A 99 -22.47 -0.87 4.61
C PHE A 99 -23.07 -1.74 3.50
N THR A 100 -23.70 -1.11 2.50
CA THR A 100 -24.37 -1.80 1.39
C THR A 100 -23.85 -1.40 0.02
N SER A 101 -23.07 -0.31 -0.07
CA SER A 101 -22.44 0.09 -1.33
C SER A 101 -21.32 -0.86 -1.70
N THR A 102 -21.36 -1.35 -2.95
CA THR A 102 -20.35 -2.24 -3.56
C THR A 102 -19.37 -1.43 -4.38
#